data_AF-A0A848LPY1-F1
#
_entry.id   AF-A0A848LPY1-F1
#
_cell.length_a   1.000
_cell.length_b   1.000
_cell.length_c   1.000
_cell.angle_alpha   90.00
_cell.angle_beta   90.00
_cell.angle_gamma   90.00
#
_symmetry.space_group_name_H-M   'P 1'
#
loop_
_entity.id
_entity.type
_entity.pdbx_description
1 polymer ?
#
loop_
_entity_poly.entity_id
_entity_poly.type
_entity_poly.pdbx_seq_one_letter_code
_entity_poly.pdbx_strand_id
1 'polypeptide(L)'
;MGRVSSFHARLVDAGHGLLTGVASASLGVARSMGVVLTSLAGGASRCARGRPREGLPRLRHGLTRVALMPADLVLMLAGRVLSAVQVLAGVEVPGRRLTDEELARLHPIFGESLDYARVRVKEARLGLLGVTGRAFAHGNTLFVPGRETVDFGLLVHELTHVWQHQHGGTAYLSAALVAQWWGEGYDWRKAVARHLRWAELNPEQQAQLIEDAALAGLIPPSVPLPPRAKLKGWTEAALPLLDEALICLQTGRGAP
;
A
#
# COMPACT_ATOMS: atom_id res chain seq x y z
N MET A 1 -20.24 33.63 0.95
CA MET A 1 -19.10 33.03 1.68
C MET A 1 -18.71 31.61 1.21
N GLY A 2 -19.55 30.84 0.49
CA GLY A 2 -19.25 29.44 0.11
C GLY A 2 -18.22 29.21 -1.02
N ARG A 3 -18.13 30.07 -2.06
CA ARG A 3 -17.19 29.85 -3.19
C ARG A 3 -15.71 30.06 -2.83
N VAL A 4 -15.40 31.10 -2.06
CA VAL A 4 -14.02 31.43 -1.64
C VAL A 4 -13.46 30.36 -0.70
N SER A 5 -14.28 29.86 0.23
CA SER A 5 -13.94 28.72 1.11
C SER A 5 -13.59 27.46 0.31
N SER A 6 -14.38 27.16 -0.73
CA SER A 6 -14.12 25.99 -1.59
C SER A 6 -12.85 26.12 -2.44
N PHE A 7 -12.50 27.31 -2.93
CA PHE A 7 -11.28 27.51 -3.73
C PHE A 7 -10.02 27.44 -2.86
N HIS A 8 -10.05 28.05 -1.67
CA HIS A 8 -8.94 27.96 -0.72
C HIS A 8 -8.66 26.50 -0.33
N ALA A 9 -9.71 25.72 -0.01
CA ALA A 9 -9.56 24.30 0.28
C ALA A 9 -8.93 23.50 -0.87
N ARG A 10 -9.33 23.78 -2.12
CA ARG A 10 -8.75 23.16 -3.33
C ARG A 10 -7.28 23.54 -3.51
N LEU A 11 -6.91 24.80 -3.26
CA LEU A 11 -5.54 25.27 -3.37
C LEU A 11 -4.63 24.63 -2.31
N VAL A 12 -5.10 24.53 -1.06
CA VAL A 12 -4.39 23.84 0.03
C VAL A 12 -4.21 22.35 -0.28
N ASP A 13 -5.25 21.66 -0.76
CA ASP A 13 -5.18 20.25 -1.12
C ASP A 13 -4.19 20.00 -2.27
N ALA A 14 -4.28 20.80 -3.35
CA ALA A 14 -3.37 20.70 -4.49
C ALA A 14 -1.90 20.97 -4.08
N GLY A 15 -1.65 22.03 -3.30
CA GLY A 15 -0.31 22.35 -2.79
C GLY A 15 0.26 21.25 -1.89
N HIS A 16 -0.54 20.74 -0.95
CA HIS A 16 -0.15 19.63 -0.09
C HIS A 16 0.12 18.34 -0.89
N GLY A 17 -0.73 18.04 -1.88
CA GLY A 17 -0.57 16.88 -2.77
C GLY A 17 0.74 16.93 -3.55
N LEU A 18 1.08 18.08 -4.15
CA LEU A 18 2.34 18.28 -4.87
C LEU A 18 3.56 18.15 -3.94
N LEU A 19 3.53 18.84 -2.80
CA LEU A 19 4.62 18.80 -1.81
C LEU A 19 4.89 17.36 -1.33
N THR A 20 3.83 16.65 -0.94
CA THR A 20 3.95 15.26 -0.52
C THR A 20 4.37 14.34 -1.66
N GLY A 21 3.94 14.61 -2.90
CA GLY A 21 4.40 13.89 -4.09
C GLY A 21 5.91 13.98 -4.29
N VAL A 22 6.47 15.19 -4.24
CA VAL A 22 7.91 15.43 -4.36
C VAL A 22 8.66 14.75 -3.20
N ALA A 23 8.22 14.96 -1.96
CA ALA A 23 8.87 14.35 -0.79
C ALA A 23 8.84 12.81 -0.86
N SER A 24 7.71 12.22 -1.24
CA SER A 24 7.55 10.77 -1.42
C SER A 24 8.44 10.23 -2.53
N ALA A 25 8.53 10.94 -3.66
CA ALA A 25 9.42 10.59 -4.77
C ALA A 25 10.90 10.60 -4.34
N SER A 26 11.36 11.67 -3.69
CA SER A 26 12.73 11.79 -3.21
C SER A 26 13.08 10.71 -2.18
N LEU A 27 12.20 10.46 -1.21
CA LEU A 27 12.38 9.40 -0.23
C LEU A 27 12.38 8.01 -0.88
N GLY A 28 11.50 7.79 -1.87
CA GLY A 28 11.44 6.56 -2.65
C GLY A 28 12.76 6.27 -3.37
N VAL A 29 13.34 7.27 -4.04
CA VAL A 29 14.66 7.16 -4.67
C VAL A 29 15.75 6.81 -3.65
N ALA A 30 15.83 7.56 -2.54
CA ALA A 30 16.85 7.32 -1.51
C ALA A 30 16.76 5.90 -0.91
N ARG A 31 15.56 5.44 -0.58
CA ARG A 31 15.33 4.07 -0.09
C ARG A 31 15.68 3.01 -1.13
N SER A 32 15.26 3.23 -2.38
CA SER A 32 15.55 2.31 -3.49
C SER A 32 17.05 2.17 -3.71
N MET A 33 17.82 3.26 -3.63
CA MET A 33 19.28 3.21 -3.69
C MET A 33 19.87 2.36 -2.56
N GLY A 34 19.39 2.51 -1.33
CA GLY A 34 19.81 1.68 -0.19
C GLY A 34 19.56 0.18 -0.42
N VAL A 35 18.36 -0.17 -0.93
CA VAL A 35 18.00 -1.56 -1.26
C VAL A 35 18.89 -2.09 -2.39
N VAL A 36 19.13 -1.30 -3.43
CA VAL A 36 20.01 -1.68 -4.55
C VAL A 36 21.42 -1.96 -4.05
N LEU A 37 22.02 -1.05 -3.27
CA LEU A 37 23.38 -1.21 -2.75
C LEU A 37 23.51 -2.46 -1.87
N THR A 38 22.61 -2.63 -0.91
CA THR A 38 22.64 -3.77 0.02
C THR A 38 22.36 -5.11 -0.67
N SER A 39 21.45 -5.13 -1.65
CA SER A 39 21.11 -6.34 -2.41
C SER A 39 22.22 -6.75 -3.37
N LEU A 40 22.80 -5.79 -4.10
CA LEU A 40 23.89 -6.06 -5.04
C LEU A 40 25.17 -6.48 -4.30
N ALA A 41 25.59 -5.72 -3.27
CA ALA A 41 26.78 -6.05 -2.49
C ALA A 41 26.62 -7.39 -1.74
N GLY A 42 25.46 -7.59 -1.09
CA GLY A 42 25.16 -8.83 -0.38
C GLY A 42 25.00 -10.04 -1.30
N GLY A 43 24.50 -9.84 -2.52
CA GLY A 43 24.38 -10.87 -3.54
C GLY A 43 25.76 -11.28 -4.09
N ALA A 44 26.58 -10.28 -4.48
CA ALA A 44 27.94 -10.50 -4.98
C ALA A 44 28.82 -11.20 -3.94
N SER A 45 28.76 -10.77 -2.67
CA SER A 45 29.52 -11.39 -1.57
C SER A 45 29.16 -12.87 -1.39
N ARG A 46 27.87 -13.25 -1.48
CA ARG A 46 27.45 -14.65 -1.38
C ARG A 46 27.91 -15.48 -2.57
N CYS A 47 27.83 -14.93 -3.78
CA CYS A 47 28.35 -15.60 -4.98
C CYS A 47 29.87 -15.83 -4.85
N ALA A 48 30.63 -14.83 -4.41
CA ALA A 48 32.08 -14.94 -4.19
C ALA A 48 32.44 -15.97 -3.11
N ARG A 49 31.57 -16.21 -2.12
CA ARG A 49 31.72 -17.25 -1.08
C ARG A 49 31.19 -18.63 -1.52
N GLY A 50 30.93 -18.84 -2.80
CA GLY A 50 30.44 -20.14 -3.31
C GLY A 50 28.99 -20.46 -2.97
N ARG A 51 28.16 -19.46 -2.62
CA ARG A 51 26.72 -19.60 -2.33
C ARG A 51 25.84 -18.93 -3.40
N PRO A 52 25.93 -19.34 -4.68
CA PRO A 52 25.21 -18.67 -5.77
C PRO A 52 23.69 -18.79 -5.64
N ARG A 53 23.17 -19.89 -5.08
CA ARG A 53 21.73 -20.09 -4.86
C ARG A 53 21.09 -19.02 -3.97
N GLU A 54 21.87 -18.42 -3.07
CA GLU A 54 21.41 -17.33 -2.20
C GLU A 54 21.83 -15.95 -2.71
N GLY A 55 22.91 -15.87 -3.48
CA GLY A 55 23.42 -14.62 -4.04
C GLY A 55 22.62 -14.15 -5.26
N LEU A 56 22.33 -15.05 -6.21
CA LEU A 56 21.63 -14.75 -7.46
C LEU A 56 20.24 -14.11 -7.25
N PRO A 57 19.38 -14.62 -6.35
CA PRO A 57 18.08 -13.98 -6.09
C PRO A 57 18.22 -12.54 -5.58
N ARG A 58 19.22 -12.27 -4.73
CA ARG A 58 19.49 -10.91 -4.22
C ARG A 58 20.01 -9.97 -5.30
N LEU A 59 20.91 -10.45 -6.16
CA LEU A 59 21.38 -9.69 -7.32
C LEU A 59 20.22 -9.33 -8.25
N ARG A 60 19.38 -10.32 -8.58
CA ARG A 60 18.17 -10.12 -9.40
C ARG A 60 17.25 -9.09 -8.77
N HIS A 61 16.98 -9.19 -7.47
CA HIS A 61 16.14 -8.22 -6.77
C HIS A 61 16.69 -6.79 -6.89
N GLY A 62 17.99 -6.59 -6.65
CA GLY A 62 18.64 -5.29 -6.82
C GLY A 62 18.52 -4.75 -8.25
N LEU A 63 18.75 -5.59 -9.26
CA LEU A 63 18.62 -5.20 -10.68
C LEU A 63 17.19 -4.84 -11.06
N THR A 64 16.21 -5.63 -10.62
CA THR A 64 14.79 -5.33 -10.85
C THR A 64 14.40 -3.99 -10.22
N ARG A 65 14.91 -3.68 -9.02
CA ARG A 65 14.69 -2.38 -8.38
C ARG A 65 15.29 -1.22 -9.18
N VAL A 66 16.48 -1.37 -9.75
CA VAL A 66 17.06 -0.36 -10.65
C VAL A 66 16.16 -0.12 -11.87
N ALA A 67 15.63 -1.19 -12.47
CA ALA A 67 14.80 -1.09 -13.67
C ALA A 67 13.46 -0.40 -13.41
N LEU A 68 12.83 -0.64 -12.25
CA LEU A 68 11.51 -0.11 -11.92
C LEU A 68 11.52 1.29 -11.29
N MET A 69 12.65 1.72 -10.71
CA MET A 69 12.75 3.00 -10.00
C MET A 69 12.34 4.23 -10.84
N PRO A 70 12.73 4.37 -12.13
CA PRO A 70 12.27 5.50 -12.94
C PRO A 70 10.74 5.50 -13.15
N ALA A 71 10.15 4.32 -13.30
CA ALA A 71 8.70 4.19 -13.45
C ALA A 71 7.98 4.62 -12.15
N ASP A 72 8.47 4.20 -10.98
CA ASP A 72 7.90 4.60 -9.68
C ASP A 72 7.96 6.12 -9.47
N LEU A 73 9.06 6.76 -9.86
CA LEU A 73 9.23 8.21 -9.80
C LEU A 73 8.20 8.94 -10.67
N VAL A 74 8.09 8.52 -11.94
CA VAL A 74 7.16 9.13 -12.90
C VAL A 74 5.72 8.92 -12.45
N LEU A 75 5.35 7.70 -12.04
CA LEU A 75 4.01 7.39 -11.55
C LEU A 75 3.64 8.28 -10.35
N MET A 76 4.52 8.37 -9.35
CA MET A 76 4.28 9.19 -8.16
C MET A 76 4.09 10.68 -8.50
N LEU A 77 4.93 11.25 -9.37
CA LEU A 77 4.83 12.67 -9.71
C LEU A 77 3.63 12.95 -10.63
N ALA A 78 3.44 12.14 -11.67
CA ALA A 78 2.37 12.31 -12.64
C ALA A 78 0.98 12.20 -11.96
N GLY A 79 0.78 11.21 -11.09
CA GLY A 79 -0.47 11.06 -10.34
C GLY A 79 -0.77 12.28 -9.46
N ARG A 80 0.25 12.90 -8.86
CA ARG A 80 0.07 14.09 -8.00
C ARG A 80 -0.17 15.38 -8.77
N VAL A 81 0.52 15.55 -9.89
CA VAL A 81 0.25 16.67 -10.81
C VAL A 81 -1.16 16.57 -11.36
N LEU A 82 -1.57 15.38 -11.81
CA LEU A 82 -2.91 15.14 -12.31
C LEU A 82 -3.97 15.46 -11.24
N SER A 83 -3.84 14.88 -10.04
CA SER A 83 -4.76 15.16 -8.93
C SER A 83 -4.83 16.66 -8.59
N ALA A 84 -3.69 17.35 -8.50
CA ALA A 84 -3.65 18.78 -8.23
C ALA A 84 -4.39 19.61 -9.30
N VAL A 85 -4.18 19.31 -10.58
CA VAL A 85 -4.87 19.98 -11.70
C VAL A 85 -6.38 19.75 -11.62
N GLN A 86 -6.82 18.51 -11.39
CA GLN A 86 -8.24 18.18 -11.32
C GLN A 86 -8.93 18.83 -10.11
N VAL A 87 -8.25 18.88 -8.96
CA VAL A 87 -8.75 19.56 -7.77
C VAL A 87 -8.86 21.05 -8.02
N LEU A 88 -7.84 21.70 -8.59
CA LEU A 88 -7.92 23.13 -8.91
C LEU A 88 -9.04 23.45 -9.92
N ALA A 89 -9.26 22.56 -10.89
CA ALA A 89 -10.35 22.65 -11.86
C ALA A 89 -11.75 22.32 -11.29
N GLY A 90 -11.84 21.82 -10.05
CA GLY A 90 -13.10 21.41 -9.42
C GLY A 90 -13.71 20.13 -10.01
N VAL A 91 -12.94 19.36 -10.78
CA VAL A 91 -13.33 18.05 -11.31
C VAL A 91 -13.20 16.99 -10.22
N GLU A 92 -12.14 17.11 -9.41
CA GLU A 92 -11.85 16.24 -8.27
C GLU A 92 -12.11 16.96 -6.94
N VAL A 93 -12.64 16.23 -5.96
CA VAL A 93 -12.88 16.78 -4.61
C VAL A 93 -11.59 16.83 -3.77
N PRO A 94 -11.44 17.83 -2.87
CA PRO A 94 -10.38 17.81 -1.87
C PRO A 94 -10.48 16.58 -0.96
N GLY A 95 -9.33 16.10 -0.45
CA GLY A 95 -9.31 14.95 0.44
C GLY A 95 -9.73 15.28 1.86
N ARG A 96 -10.55 14.41 2.46
CA ARG A 96 -10.85 14.45 3.91
C ARG A 96 -9.80 13.67 4.70
N ARG A 97 -9.76 13.90 6.01
CA ARG A 97 -9.02 13.03 6.96
C ARG A 97 -9.85 11.78 7.27
N LEU A 98 -9.19 10.79 7.88
CA LEU A 98 -9.88 9.67 8.51
C LEU A 98 -10.75 10.18 9.67
N THR A 99 -11.91 9.57 9.87
CA THR A 99 -12.79 9.86 11.00
C THR A 99 -12.32 9.14 12.27
N ASP A 100 -12.76 9.59 13.44
CA ASP A 100 -12.40 8.93 14.71
C ASP A 100 -12.87 7.48 14.76
N GLU A 101 -14.01 7.17 14.13
CA GLU A 101 -14.51 5.80 14.00
C GLU A 101 -13.62 4.94 13.09
N GLU A 102 -13.19 5.48 11.94
CA GLU A 102 -12.24 4.80 11.06
C GLU A 102 -10.93 4.54 11.81
N LEU A 103 -10.39 5.54 12.50
CA LEU A 103 -9.16 5.42 13.29
C LEU A 103 -9.26 4.31 14.35
N ALA A 104 -10.34 4.31 15.16
CA ALA A 104 -10.54 3.32 16.20
C ALA A 104 -10.57 1.87 15.66
N ARG A 105 -11.10 1.67 14.45
CA ARG A 105 -11.15 0.35 13.80
C ARG A 105 -9.85 -0.04 13.11
N LEU A 106 -9.04 0.94 12.70
CA LEU A 106 -7.77 0.71 12.01
C LEU A 106 -6.59 0.53 12.97
N HIS A 107 -6.66 1.10 14.17
CA HIS A 107 -5.61 1.02 15.19
C HIS A 107 -5.20 -0.42 15.55
N PRO A 108 -6.15 -1.37 15.74
CA PRO A 108 -5.79 -2.76 16.00
C PRO A 108 -5.00 -3.44 14.87
N ILE A 109 -5.11 -2.92 13.64
CA ILE A 109 -4.49 -3.49 12.44
C ILE A 109 -3.08 -2.93 12.26
N PHE A 110 -2.95 -1.60 12.22
CA PHE A 110 -1.69 -0.94 11.87
C PHE A 110 -0.91 -0.40 13.08
N GLY A 111 -1.54 -0.29 14.25
CA GLY A 111 -0.94 0.32 15.43
C GLY A 111 -0.42 1.73 15.16
N GLU A 112 0.66 2.11 15.84
CA GLU A 112 1.32 3.41 15.65
C GLU A 112 2.24 3.47 14.42
N SER A 113 2.36 2.38 13.66
CA SER A 113 3.26 2.35 12.50
C SER A 113 2.76 3.21 11.35
N LEU A 114 1.44 3.35 11.22
CA LEU A 114 0.83 4.13 10.15
C LEU A 114 0.63 5.57 10.63
N ASP A 115 1.22 6.53 9.92
CA ASP A 115 0.96 7.95 10.16
C ASP A 115 -0.41 8.32 9.56
N TYR A 116 -1.44 8.11 10.37
CA TYR A 116 -2.84 8.42 10.04
C TYR A 116 -3.07 9.91 9.75
N ALA A 117 -2.27 10.80 10.35
CA ALA A 117 -2.43 12.24 10.17
C ALA A 117 -2.10 12.68 8.73
N ARG A 118 -1.25 11.91 8.04
CA ARG A 118 -0.89 12.14 6.63
C ARG A 118 -1.90 11.53 5.65
N VAL A 119 -2.75 10.62 6.10
CA VAL A 119 -3.76 9.96 5.25
C VAL A 119 -4.81 10.96 4.78
N ARG A 120 -5.14 10.90 3.49
CA ARG A 120 -6.27 11.63 2.89
C ARG A 120 -7.16 10.66 2.13
N VAL A 121 -8.47 10.84 2.23
CA VAL A 121 -9.48 10.05 1.51
C VAL A 121 -10.22 10.96 0.55
N LYS A 122 -10.23 10.61 -0.74
CA LYS A 122 -10.97 11.29 -1.79
C LYS A 122 -12.05 10.37 -2.33
N GLU A 123 -13.31 10.77 -2.15
CA GLU A 123 -14.50 9.98 -2.47
C GLU A 123 -15.29 10.60 -3.64
N ALA A 124 -16.19 9.80 -4.22
CA ALA A 124 -17.10 10.20 -5.29
C ALA A 124 -16.40 10.70 -6.58
N ARG A 125 -16.29 12.03 -6.76
CA ARG A 125 -15.86 12.65 -8.04
C ARG A 125 -14.35 12.79 -8.09
N LEU A 126 -13.71 11.96 -8.93
CA LEU A 126 -12.25 11.89 -9.08
C LEU A 126 -11.74 12.17 -10.51
N GLY A 127 -12.63 12.54 -11.43
CA GLY A 127 -12.28 12.80 -12.82
C GLY A 127 -11.62 11.60 -13.51
N LEU A 128 -10.51 11.85 -14.20
CA LEU A 128 -9.70 10.85 -14.90
C LEU A 128 -9.18 9.75 -13.97
N LEU A 129 -8.87 10.08 -12.72
CA LEU A 129 -8.46 9.11 -11.71
C LEU A 129 -9.60 8.17 -11.30
N GLY A 130 -10.86 8.50 -11.61
CA GLY A 130 -12.01 7.66 -11.30
C GLY A 130 -12.53 6.80 -12.44
N VAL A 131 -11.95 6.88 -13.65
CA VAL A 131 -12.50 6.24 -14.86
C VAL A 131 -12.61 4.73 -14.75
N THR A 132 -11.70 4.09 -14.02
CA THR A 132 -11.70 2.63 -13.83
C THR A 132 -12.81 2.16 -12.87
N GLY A 133 -13.40 3.06 -12.08
CA GLY A 133 -14.33 2.72 -11.01
C GLY A 133 -13.72 1.91 -9.86
N ARG A 134 -12.39 1.72 -9.86
CA ARG A 134 -11.66 0.98 -8.83
C ARG A 134 -11.02 1.94 -7.85
N ALA A 135 -11.11 1.62 -6.55
CA ALA A 135 -10.31 2.33 -5.57
C ALA A 135 -8.84 1.97 -5.70
N PHE A 136 -7.99 2.88 -5.25
CA PHE A 136 -6.55 2.69 -5.20
C PHE A 136 -5.90 3.67 -4.22
N ALA A 137 -4.78 3.27 -3.64
CA ALA A 137 -3.90 4.14 -2.87
C ALA A 137 -2.76 4.68 -3.73
N HIS A 138 -2.60 6.00 -3.72
CA HIS A 138 -1.44 6.67 -4.26
C HIS A 138 -0.79 7.45 -3.12
N GLY A 139 0.45 7.09 -2.74
CA GLY A 139 1.17 7.60 -1.58
C GLY A 139 0.33 7.56 -0.30
N ASN A 140 0.10 8.72 0.33
CA ASN A 140 -0.76 8.82 1.51
C ASN A 140 -2.25 9.15 1.18
N THR A 141 -2.65 9.05 -0.08
CA THR A 141 -3.99 9.42 -0.52
C THR A 141 -4.71 8.21 -1.07
N LEU A 142 -5.86 7.92 -0.48
CA LEU A 142 -6.85 6.97 -0.95
C LEU A 142 -7.80 7.64 -1.94
N PHE A 143 -8.05 6.98 -3.07
CA PHE A 143 -9.01 7.38 -4.09
C PHE A 143 -10.12 6.34 -4.18
N VAL A 144 -11.38 6.74 -3.93
CA VAL A 144 -12.56 5.86 -3.95
C VAL A 144 -13.60 6.42 -4.94
N PRO A 145 -13.53 6.02 -6.23
CA PRO A 145 -14.45 6.56 -7.24
C PRO A 145 -15.87 6.04 -7.07
N GLY A 146 -16.85 6.89 -7.36
CA GLY A 146 -18.25 6.49 -7.51
C GLY A 146 -18.97 6.07 -6.23
N ARG A 147 -18.33 6.17 -5.06
CA ARG A 147 -18.93 5.88 -3.76
C ARG A 147 -18.82 7.10 -2.85
N GLU A 148 -19.89 7.35 -2.09
CA GLU A 148 -19.91 8.41 -1.08
C GLU A 148 -19.27 7.96 0.25
N THR A 149 -19.24 6.65 0.50
CA THR A 149 -18.61 6.06 1.69
C THR A 149 -17.72 4.89 1.27
N VAL A 150 -16.50 4.86 1.81
CA VAL A 150 -15.61 3.70 1.69
C VAL A 150 -16.08 2.54 2.57
N ASP A 151 -16.17 1.33 2.01
CA ASP A 151 -16.40 0.13 2.80
C ASP A 151 -15.18 -0.18 3.66
N PHE A 152 -15.37 -0.73 4.86
CA PHE A 152 -14.24 -0.98 5.77
C PHE A 152 -13.20 -1.96 5.22
N GLY A 153 -13.63 -3.01 4.51
CA GLY A 153 -12.70 -3.96 3.90
C GLY A 153 -11.81 -3.25 2.87
N LEU A 154 -12.44 -2.46 2.01
CA LEU A 154 -11.74 -1.67 1.02
C LEU A 154 -10.81 -0.63 1.66
N LEU A 155 -11.25 0.04 2.73
CA LEU A 155 -10.42 0.99 3.47
C LEU A 155 -9.17 0.30 4.04
N VAL A 156 -9.31 -0.91 4.58
CA VAL A 156 -8.19 -1.71 5.11
C VAL A 156 -7.24 -2.14 3.99
N HIS A 157 -7.76 -2.62 2.86
CA HIS A 157 -6.96 -2.99 1.69
C HIS A 157 -6.07 -1.82 1.26
N GLU A 158 -6.69 -0.68 1.02
CA GLU A 158 -5.99 0.46 0.46
C GLU A 158 -5.08 1.15 1.48
N LEU A 159 -5.43 1.15 2.77
CA LEU A 159 -4.52 1.62 3.82
C LEU A 159 -3.33 0.67 4.04
N THR A 160 -3.45 -0.61 3.66
CA THR A 160 -2.28 -1.49 3.59
C THR A 160 -1.29 -0.99 2.53
N HIS A 161 -1.77 -0.49 1.39
CA HIS A 161 -0.90 0.15 0.41
C HIS A 161 -0.32 1.49 0.88
N VAL A 162 -1.08 2.29 1.65
CA VAL A 162 -0.53 3.49 2.32
C VAL A 162 0.55 3.11 3.32
N TRP A 163 0.36 2.04 4.10
CA TRP A 163 1.38 1.52 5.01
C TRP A 163 2.62 1.05 4.24
N GLN A 164 2.45 0.32 3.13
CA GLN A 164 3.54 -0.08 2.25
C GLN A 164 4.27 1.14 1.70
N HIS A 165 3.56 2.22 1.37
CA HIS A 165 4.17 3.47 0.94
C HIS A 165 5.04 4.11 2.04
N GLN A 166 4.50 4.23 3.26
CA GLN A 166 5.19 4.88 4.36
C GLN A 166 6.46 4.13 4.78
N HIS A 167 6.49 2.81 4.64
CA HIS A 167 7.61 1.97 5.06
C HIS A 167 8.53 1.55 3.90
N GLY A 168 7.98 1.26 2.71
CA GLY A 168 8.70 0.80 1.51
C GLY A 168 8.97 1.90 0.46
N GLY A 169 8.38 3.09 0.59
CA GLY A 169 8.55 4.19 -0.37
C GLY A 169 7.64 4.06 -1.59
N THR A 170 8.12 4.39 -2.79
CA THR A 170 7.30 4.36 -4.03
C THR A 170 7.30 2.99 -4.72
N ALA A 171 8.16 2.08 -4.26
CA ALA A 171 8.37 0.73 -4.79
C ALA A 171 7.10 -0.13 -4.91
N TYR A 172 6.08 0.16 -4.09
CA TYR A 172 4.81 -0.55 -4.13
C TYR A 172 3.99 -0.25 -5.40
N LEU A 173 4.15 0.94 -6.00
CA LEU A 173 3.34 1.37 -7.15
C LEU A 173 3.55 0.46 -8.36
N SER A 174 4.78 0.35 -8.85
CA SER A 174 5.09 -0.55 -9.97
C SER A 174 4.88 -2.01 -9.61
N ALA A 175 5.20 -2.42 -8.38
CA ALA A 175 5.03 -3.80 -7.93
C ALA A 175 3.56 -4.24 -7.91
N ALA A 176 2.66 -3.36 -7.44
CA ALA A 176 1.21 -3.59 -7.47
C ALA A 176 0.70 -3.69 -8.92
N LEU A 177 1.09 -2.76 -9.79
CA LEU A 177 0.71 -2.79 -11.20
C LEU A 177 1.18 -4.08 -11.92
N VAL A 178 2.40 -4.52 -11.66
CA VAL A 178 2.93 -5.78 -12.20
C VAL A 178 2.14 -6.98 -11.66
N ALA A 179 1.87 -7.03 -10.36
CA ALA A 179 1.11 -8.11 -9.73
C ALA A 179 -0.34 -8.20 -10.25
N GLN A 180 -0.97 -7.04 -10.45
CA GLN A 180 -2.31 -6.94 -11.05
C GLN A 180 -2.32 -7.44 -12.50
N TRP A 181 -1.32 -7.07 -13.30
CA TRP A 181 -1.25 -7.47 -14.72
C TRP A 181 -0.99 -8.96 -14.93
N TRP A 182 -0.25 -9.60 -14.02
CA TRP A 182 0.16 -11.01 -14.15
C TRP A 182 -0.77 -12.00 -13.41
N GLY A 183 -1.87 -11.53 -12.82
CA GLY A 183 -2.94 -12.39 -12.28
C GLY A 183 -2.59 -13.15 -10.98
N GLU A 184 -1.41 -12.93 -10.40
CA GLU A 184 -1.05 -13.46 -9.06
C GLU A 184 -1.45 -12.52 -7.91
N GLY A 185 -2.08 -11.37 -8.21
CA GLY A 185 -2.25 -10.26 -7.28
C GLY A 185 -3.01 -10.58 -5.98
N TYR A 186 -4.10 -11.34 -6.02
CA TYR A 186 -5.02 -11.37 -4.87
C TYR A 186 -5.00 -12.66 -4.05
N ASP A 187 -4.53 -13.77 -4.60
CA ASP A 187 -4.66 -15.07 -3.95
C ASP A 187 -3.53 -15.33 -2.93
N TRP A 188 -3.71 -14.81 -1.72
CA TRP A 188 -2.82 -15.06 -0.58
C TRP A 188 -2.89 -16.52 -0.08
N ARG A 189 -3.92 -17.30 -0.43
CA ARG A 189 -4.02 -18.71 0.01
C ARG A 189 -2.93 -19.57 -0.64
N LYS A 190 -2.50 -19.22 -1.86
CA LYS A 190 -1.30 -19.81 -2.48
C LYS A 190 -0.04 -19.56 -1.66
N ALA A 191 0.07 -18.39 -1.01
CA ALA A 191 1.21 -18.06 -0.14
C ALA A 191 1.21 -18.96 1.11
N VAL A 192 0.04 -19.20 1.71
CA VAL A 192 -0.12 -20.15 2.82
C VAL A 192 0.27 -21.57 2.41
N ALA A 193 -0.22 -22.06 1.26
CA ALA A 193 0.11 -23.39 0.76
C ALA A 193 1.61 -23.58 0.46
N ARG A 194 2.33 -22.48 0.20
CA ARG A 194 3.78 -22.45 -0.07
C ARG A 194 4.61 -22.09 1.16
N HIS A 195 3.98 -21.91 2.33
CA HIS A 195 4.63 -21.46 3.57
C HIS A 195 5.46 -20.18 3.40
N LEU A 196 4.98 -19.25 2.57
CA LEU A 196 5.63 -17.96 2.38
C LEU A 196 5.48 -17.09 3.63
N ARG A 197 6.50 -16.27 3.89
CA ARG A 197 6.53 -15.23 4.92
C ARG A 197 5.83 -13.96 4.43
N TRP A 198 5.39 -13.10 5.34
CA TRP A 198 4.77 -11.80 5.01
C TRP A 198 5.54 -10.99 3.95
N ALA A 199 6.86 -10.87 4.11
CA ALA A 199 7.72 -10.10 3.20
C ALA A 199 7.91 -10.75 1.82
N GLU A 200 7.48 -12.01 1.63
CA GLU A 200 7.53 -12.74 0.37
C GLU A 200 6.22 -12.63 -0.42
N LEU A 201 5.15 -12.12 0.20
CA LEU A 201 3.90 -11.82 -0.49
C LEU A 201 4.10 -10.60 -1.39
N ASN A 202 3.42 -10.61 -2.54
CA ASN A 202 3.34 -9.41 -3.37
C ASN A 202 2.46 -8.33 -2.68
N PRO A 203 2.55 -7.05 -3.07
CA PRO A 203 1.84 -5.97 -2.39
C PRO A 203 0.32 -6.15 -2.31
N GLU A 204 -0.29 -6.74 -3.34
CA GLU A 204 -1.73 -6.99 -3.41
C GLU A 204 -2.15 -8.17 -2.52
N GLN A 205 -1.34 -9.23 -2.44
CA GLN A 205 -1.57 -10.36 -1.52
C GLN A 205 -1.48 -9.89 -0.07
N GLN A 206 -0.54 -9.00 0.25
CA GLN A 206 -0.42 -8.38 1.56
C GLN A 206 -1.71 -7.61 1.92
N ALA A 207 -2.21 -6.77 1.01
CA ALA A 207 -3.43 -6.00 1.22
C ALA A 207 -4.68 -6.89 1.35
N GLN A 208 -4.84 -7.87 0.45
CA GLN A 208 -5.99 -8.77 0.45
C GLN A 208 -6.03 -9.67 1.69
N LEU A 209 -4.88 -10.16 2.18
CA LEU A 209 -4.82 -10.96 3.40
C LEU A 209 -5.43 -10.21 4.60
N ILE A 210 -5.08 -8.93 4.72
CA ILE A 210 -5.47 -8.09 5.86
C ILE A 210 -6.93 -7.63 5.71
N GLU A 211 -7.38 -7.31 4.50
CA GLU A 211 -8.80 -7.10 4.21
C GLU A 211 -9.64 -8.32 4.60
N ASP A 212 -9.28 -9.50 4.09
CA ASP A 212 -10.01 -10.75 4.34
C ASP A 212 -10.05 -11.06 5.84
N ALA A 213 -8.94 -10.83 6.56
CA ALA A 213 -8.84 -11.05 8.00
C ALA A 213 -9.72 -10.07 8.78
N ALA A 214 -9.72 -8.78 8.41
CA ALA A 214 -10.57 -7.76 9.00
C ALA A 214 -12.05 -8.06 8.79
N LEU A 215 -12.44 -8.45 7.57
CA LEU A 215 -13.82 -8.82 7.23
C LEU A 215 -14.25 -10.16 7.85
N ALA A 216 -13.32 -11.08 8.10
CA ALA A 216 -13.55 -12.30 8.88
C ALA A 216 -13.50 -12.05 10.39
N GLY A 217 -13.14 -10.82 10.80
CA GLY A 217 -12.90 -10.37 12.16
C GLY A 217 -11.96 -11.30 12.93
N LEU A 218 -10.80 -11.53 12.33
CA LEU A 218 -9.66 -12.26 12.87
C LEU A 218 -8.58 -11.32 13.41
N ILE A 219 -8.93 -10.08 13.75
CA ILE A 219 -7.99 -9.10 14.28
C ILE A 219 -8.54 -8.64 15.65
N PRO A 220 -7.92 -9.07 16.77
CA PRO A 220 -6.76 -9.96 16.86
C PRO A 220 -7.09 -11.43 16.48
N PRO A 221 -6.09 -12.24 16.07
CA PRO A 221 -6.28 -13.65 15.76
C PRO A 221 -6.79 -14.42 16.98
N SER A 222 -7.66 -15.40 16.76
CA SER A 222 -8.25 -16.22 17.82
C SER A 222 -8.29 -17.70 17.45
N VAL A 223 -8.11 -18.55 18.46
CA VAL A 223 -8.20 -20.01 18.37
C VAL A 223 -9.21 -20.50 19.44
N PRO A 224 -10.21 -21.31 19.07
CA PRO A 224 -10.50 -21.81 17.72
C PRO A 224 -11.02 -20.70 16.78
N LEU A 225 -10.85 -20.89 15.47
CA LEU A 225 -11.35 -19.93 14.47
C LEU A 225 -12.85 -19.67 14.64
N PRO A 226 -13.30 -18.39 14.62
CA PRO A 226 -14.71 -18.03 14.64
C PRO A 226 -15.48 -18.71 13.50
N PRO A 227 -16.75 -19.12 13.69
CA PRO A 227 -17.55 -19.73 12.63
C PRO A 227 -17.60 -18.88 11.34
N ARG A 228 -17.68 -17.55 11.48
CA ARG A 228 -17.64 -16.62 10.34
C ARG A 228 -16.36 -16.70 9.52
N ALA A 229 -15.22 -16.96 10.16
CA ALA A 229 -13.93 -17.05 9.50
C ALA A 229 -13.85 -18.35 8.68
N LYS A 230 -14.30 -19.47 9.27
CA LYS A 230 -14.40 -20.75 8.58
C LYS A 230 -15.30 -20.67 7.34
N LEU A 231 -16.45 -19.99 7.44
CA LEU A 231 -17.36 -19.75 6.31
C LEU A 231 -16.72 -18.93 5.18
N LYS A 232 -15.79 -18.03 5.51
CA LYS A 232 -14.99 -17.26 4.54
C LYS A 232 -13.74 -18.01 4.06
N GLY A 233 -13.65 -19.32 4.32
CA GLY A 233 -12.58 -20.19 3.85
C GLY A 233 -11.24 -20.00 4.58
N TRP A 234 -11.24 -19.46 5.80
CA TRP A 234 -10.05 -19.44 6.65
C TRP A 234 -9.81 -20.80 7.30
N THR A 235 -8.54 -21.21 7.34
CA THR A 235 -8.06 -22.40 8.04
C THR A 235 -7.00 -22.01 9.07
N GLU A 236 -6.76 -22.87 10.06
CA GLU A 236 -5.76 -22.61 11.11
C GLU A 236 -4.34 -22.50 10.52
N ALA A 237 -4.09 -23.09 9.35
CA ALA A 237 -2.82 -22.97 8.63
C ALA A 237 -2.49 -21.53 8.19
N ALA A 238 -3.50 -20.64 8.06
CA ALA A 238 -3.31 -19.25 7.71
C ALA A 238 -2.96 -18.35 8.92
N LEU A 239 -3.23 -18.82 10.14
CA LEU A 239 -3.05 -18.02 11.36
C LEU A 239 -1.59 -17.60 11.62
N PRO A 240 -0.56 -18.46 11.41
CA PRO A 240 0.83 -18.04 11.58
C PRO A 240 1.23 -16.90 10.64
N LEU A 241 0.76 -16.93 9.38
CA LEU A 241 1.02 -15.86 8.42
C LEU A 241 0.30 -14.57 8.82
N LEU A 242 -0.95 -14.67 9.28
CA LEU A 242 -1.70 -13.51 9.77
C LEU A 242 -1.06 -12.88 11.02
N ASP A 243 -0.60 -13.70 11.96
CA ASP A 243 0.10 -13.23 13.16
C ASP A 243 1.40 -12.51 12.81
N GLU A 244 2.22 -13.10 11.93
CA GLU A 244 3.41 -12.43 11.39
C GLU A 244 3.04 -11.10 10.72
N ALA A 245 2.01 -11.10 9.88
CA ALA A 245 1.58 -9.92 9.15
C ALA A 245 1.17 -8.77 10.09
N LEU A 246 0.38 -9.06 11.14
CA LEU A 246 -0.02 -8.04 12.12
C LEU A 246 1.17 -7.49 12.91
N ILE A 247 2.12 -8.34 13.32
CA ILE A 247 3.36 -7.90 13.94
C ILE A 247 4.15 -7.00 12.97
N CYS A 248 4.26 -7.39 11.71
CA CYS A 248 4.94 -6.64 10.68
C CYS A 248 4.29 -5.28 10.44
N LEU A 249 2.97 -5.23 10.28
CA LEU A 249 2.20 -4.00 10.16
C LEU A 249 2.47 -3.10 11.37
N GLN A 250 2.17 -3.56 12.58
CA GLN A 250 2.31 -2.77 13.82
C GLN A 250 3.73 -2.30 14.12
N THR A 251 4.75 -2.97 13.58
CA THR A 251 6.17 -2.60 13.76
C THR A 251 6.80 -1.92 12.54
N GLY A 252 6.04 -1.70 11.47
CA GLY A 252 6.52 -1.02 10.27
C GLY A 252 7.56 -1.80 9.47
N ARG A 253 7.49 -3.14 9.47
CA ARG A 253 8.48 -4.03 8.82
C ARG A 253 7.85 -4.91 7.75
N GLY A 254 8.61 -5.24 6.71
CA GLY A 254 8.19 -6.17 5.67
C GLY A 254 7.36 -5.55 4.55
N ALA A 255 7.43 -4.22 4.40
CA ALA A 255 6.96 -3.55 3.19
C ALA A 255 7.80 -4.00 1.98
N PRO A 256 7.18 -4.15 0.80
CA PRO A 256 7.80 -4.72 -0.40
C PRO A 256 8.94 -3.88 -0.97
#